data_AF-A0A016VIQ2-F1
#
_entry.id   AF-A0A016VIQ2-F1
#
_cell.length_a   1.000
_cell.length_b   1.000
_cell.length_c   1.000
_cell.angle_alpha   90.00
_cell.angle_beta   90.00
_cell.angle_gamma   90.00
#
_symmetry.space_group_name_H-M   'P 1'
#
loop_
_entity.id
_entity.type
_entity.pdbx_description
1 polymer ?
#
loop_
_entity_poly.entity_id
_entity_poly.type
_entity_poly.pdbx_seq_one_letter_code
_entity_poly.pdbx_strand_id
1 'polypeptide(L)'
;MYFSGVPPRNPAMATIDQNYYRTIGSGLISFADLLMVNKHFQCEDVCKSQNPPECDRGGFPNPKNCQTCVCPGGYGGPLCKDQPTECNEALTKTATEEWEQIQVNAYNQVGDRYNYFKCVSWIKAPEGKKIQVEIADITSYADKLGCTAAGIEIKIQEDQRLTGPRYAMSTQVPFYIF
;
A
#
# COMPACT_ATOMS: atom_id res chain seq x y z
N MET A 1 9.64 -4.48 -23.62
CA MET A 1 8.18 -4.62 -23.84
C MET A 1 7.51 -3.56 -22.96
N TYR A 2 7.04 -2.45 -23.55
CA TYR A 2 6.36 -1.39 -22.80
C TYR A 2 4.89 -1.80 -22.66
N PHE A 3 4.53 -2.33 -21.50
CA PHE A 3 3.12 -2.51 -21.13
C PHE A 3 2.56 -1.14 -20.77
N SER A 4 2.08 -0.40 -21.76
CA SER A 4 1.35 0.84 -21.51
C SER A 4 -0.05 0.48 -20.99
N GLY A 5 -0.17 0.35 -19.67
CA GLY A 5 -1.46 0.29 -18.99
C GLY A 5 -2.23 1.58 -19.27
N VAL A 6 -3.27 1.47 -20.09
CA VAL A 6 -4.26 2.49 -20.43
C VAL A 6 -3.70 3.78 -21.09
N PRO A 7 -4.05 4.08 -22.36
CA PRO A 7 -3.58 5.30 -23.02
C PRO A 7 -4.19 6.55 -22.36
N PRO A 8 -3.43 7.65 -22.23
CA PRO A 8 -3.93 8.88 -21.61
C PRO A 8 -5.03 9.59 -22.42
N ARG A 9 -5.23 9.23 -23.68
CA ARG A 9 -6.33 9.71 -24.52
C ARG A 9 -7.21 8.54 -24.93
N ASN A 10 -8.53 8.72 -24.81
CA ASN A 10 -9.56 7.72 -25.12
C ASN A 10 -9.25 6.36 -24.47
N PRO A 11 -9.12 6.31 -23.13
CA PRO A 11 -8.82 5.07 -22.44
C PRO A 11 -9.98 4.07 -22.57
N ALA A 12 -9.67 2.79 -22.77
CA ALA A 12 -10.68 1.72 -22.79
C ALA A 12 -11.36 1.50 -21.42
N MET A 13 -10.69 1.93 -20.34
CA MET A 13 -11.19 1.88 -18.97
C MET A 13 -10.66 3.10 -18.21
N ALA A 14 -11.52 3.70 -17.38
CA ALA A 14 -11.16 4.81 -16.51
C ALA A 14 -11.59 4.49 -15.08
N THR A 15 -10.86 5.01 -14.10
CA THR A 15 -11.24 4.90 -12.70
C THR A 15 -12.42 5.83 -12.40
N ILE A 16 -13.35 5.37 -11.57
CA ILE A 16 -14.47 6.20 -11.10
C ILE A 16 -13.93 7.36 -10.26
N ASP A 17 -13.03 7.04 -9.32
CA ASP A 17 -12.26 8.03 -8.57
C ASP A 17 -10.97 8.35 -9.33
N GLN A 18 -10.79 9.61 -9.70
CA GLN A 18 -9.64 10.09 -10.46
C GLN A 18 -8.32 9.95 -9.69
N ASN A 19 -8.34 9.90 -8.36
CA ASN A 19 -7.13 9.69 -7.56
C ASN A 19 -6.48 8.32 -7.81
N TYR A 20 -7.24 7.35 -8.30
CA TYR A 20 -6.75 6.00 -8.62
C TYR A 20 -6.22 5.87 -10.04
N TYR A 21 -6.26 6.93 -10.86
CA TYR A 21 -5.87 6.86 -12.26
C TYR A 21 -4.40 6.43 -12.44
N ARG A 22 -3.54 6.77 -11.47
CA ARG A 22 -2.13 6.33 -11.44
C ARG A 22 -1.91 4.98 -10.74
N THR A 23 -2.92 4.46 -10.05
CA THR A 23 -2.87 3.14 -9.41
C THR A 23 -3.04 2.02 -10.43
N ILE A 24 -3.92 2.21 -11.43
CA ILE A 24 -4.15 1.24 -12.50
C ILE A 24 -2.93 1.08 -13.40
N GLY A 25 -2.74 -0.13 -13.96
CA GLY A 25 -1.62 -0.44 -14.84
C GLY A 25 -0.29 -0.68 -14.11
N SER A 26 -0.31 -0.76 -12.78
CA SER A 26 0.86 -1.10 -11.98
C SER A 26 1.24 -2.57 -12.10
N GLY A 27 2.54 -2.88 -12.08
CA GLY A 27 3.04 -4.26 -11.98
C GLY A 27 3.07 -4.83 -10.56
N LEU A 28 2.67 -4.04 -9.56
CA LEU A 28 2.58 -4.44 -8.16
C LEU A 28 1.39 -5.39 -7.95
N ILE A 29 1.66 -6.62 -7.50
CA ILE A 29 0.61 -7.55 -7.04
C ILE A 29 -0.05 -6.94 -5.80
N SER A 30 -1.38 -6.76 -5.85
CA SER A 30 -2.16 -6.26 -4.72
C SER A 30 -2.43 -7.38 -3.71
N PHE A 31 -2.74 -7.00 -2.46
CA PHE A 31 -3.20 -7.98 -1.48
C PHE A 31 -4.51 -8.64 -1.91
N ALA A 32 -5.38 -7.92 -2.62
CA ALA A 32 -6.62 -8.47 -3.17
C ALA A 32 -6.33 -9.60 -4.19
N ASP A 33 -5.30 -9.45 -5.02
CA ASP A 33 -4.88 -10.51 -5.96
C ASP A 33 -4.39 -11.75 -5.20
N LEU A 34 -3.55 -11.55 -4.17
CA LEU A 34 -3.07 -12.64 -3.31
C LEU A 34 -4.24 -13.35 -2.61
N LEU A 35 -5.17 -12.59 -2.05
CA LEU A 35 -6.35 -13.12 -1.39
C LEU A 35 -7.24 -13.91 -2.36
N MET A 36 -7.44 -13.40 -3.57
CA MET A 36 -8.23 -14.08 -4.60
C MET A 36 -7.62 -15.45 -4.94
N VAL A 37 -6.31 -15.49 -5.19
CA VAL A 37 -5.58 -16.73 -5.49
C VAL A 37 -5.62 -17.68 -4.30
N ASN A 38 -5.36 -17.18 -3.09
CA ASN A 38 -5.39 -17.95 -1.85
C ASN A 38 -6.74 -18.65 -1.63
N LYS A 39 -7.84 -17.91 -1.87
CA LYS A 39 -9.20 -18.46 -1.80
C LYS A 39 -9.50 -19.45 -2.92
N HIS A 40 -9.11 -19.13 -4.16
CA HIS A 40 -9.35 -20.00 -5.31
C HIS A 40 -8.74 -21.39 -5.12
N PHE A 41 -7.53 -21.46 -4.57
CA PHE A 41 -6.84 -22.72 -4.28
C PHE A 41 -7.09 -23.27 -2.87
N GLN A 42 -7.99 -22.67 -2.10
CA GLN A 42 -8.37 -23.12 -0.76
C GLN A 42 -7.17 -23.27 0.19
N CYS A 43 -6.17 -22.39 0.07
CA CYS A 43 -4.93 -22.46 0.83
C CYS A 43 -5.15 -22.32 2.35
N GLU A 44 -6.25 -21.68 2.78
CA GLU A 44 -6.60 -21.56 4.21
C GLU A 44 -6.90 -22.94 4.84
N ASP A 45 -7.32 -23.92 4.02
CA ASP A 45 -7.64 -25.27 4.48
C ASP A 45 -6.41 -26.01 5.00
N VAL A 46 -5.22 -25.64 4.51
CA VAL A 46 -3.92 -26.17 4.97
C VAL A 46 -3.73 -25.96 6.46
N CYS A 47 -4.26 -24.86 7.01
CA CYS A 47 -4.08 -24.50 8.40
C CYS A 47 -5.25 -24.91 9.31
N LYS A 48 -6.36 -25.44 8.78
CA LYS A 48 -7.56 -25.77 9.56
C LYS A 48 -7.28 -26.66 10.79
N SER A 49 -6.41 -27.65 10.64
CA SER A 49 -6.07 -28.59 11.71
C SER A 49 -5.08 -28.04 12.75
N GLN A 50 -4.49 -26.86 12.48
CA GLN A 50 -3.41 -26.29 13.29
C GLN A 50 -3.88 -25.15 14.21
N ASN A 51 -5.18 -24.87 14.24
CA ASN A 51 -5.78 -23.81 15.05
C ASN A 51 -5.07 -22.45 14.84
N PRO A 52 -5.11 -21.91 13.60
CA PRO A 52 -4.38 -20.71 13.24
C PRO A 52 -4.90 -19.51 14.05
N PRO A 53 -4.05 -18.50 14.31
CA PRO A 53 -4.48 -17.32 15.01
C PRO A 53 -5.43 -16.47 14.15
N GLU A 54 -6.19 -15.60 14.80
CA GLU A 54 -6.99 -14.59 14.10
C GLU A 54 -6.06 -13.52 13.50
N CYS A 55 -6.23 -13.26 12.20
CA CYS A 55 -5.45 -12.29 11.45
C CYS A 55 -6.16 -10.93 11.39
N ASP A 56 -5.48 -9.86 11.78
CA ASP A 56 -6.06 -8.52 11.75
C ASP A 56 -6.18 -7.94 10.34
N ARG A 57 -7.00 -6.89 10.24
CA ARG A 57 -7.20 -6.09 9.02
C ARG A 57 -7.62 -6.91 7.81
N GLY A 58 -8.22 -8.08 8.04
CA GLY A 58 -8.63 -9.00 6.98
C GLY A 58 -7.47 -9.72 6.30
N GLY A 59 -6.35 -9.90 7.00
CA GLY A 59 -5.31 -10.87 6.65
C GLY A 59 -5.83 -12.31 6.64
N PHE A 60 -5.02 -13.24 6.14
CA PHE A 60 -5.35 -14.67 6.13
C PHE A 60 -4.20 -15.53 6.65
N PRO A 61 -4.47 -16.74 7.20
CA PRO A 61 -3.43 -17.63 7.71
C PRO A 61 -2.39 -17.96 6.64
N ASN A 62 -1.12 -17.92 7.00
CA ASN A 62 -0.03 -18.21 6.08
C ASN A 62 0.07 -19.73 5.86
N PRO A 63 -0.18 -20.26 4.65
CA PRO A 63 -0.17 -21.70 4.39
C PRO A 63 1.23 -22.34 4.53
N LYS A 64 2.30 -21.53 4.58
CA LYS A 64 3.67 -22.00 4.84
C LYS A 64 4.01 -22.03 6.32
N ASN A 65 3.28 -21.28 7.16
CA ASN A 65 3.46 -21.22 8.61
C ASN A 65 2.15 -20.77 9.26
N CYS A 66 1.35 -21.75 9.69
CA CYS A 66 -0.01 -21.53 10.19
C CYS A 66 -0.10 -20.73 11.50
N GLN A 67 1.03 -20.42 12.15
CA GLN A 67 1.09 -19.54 13.32
C GLN A 67 1.29 -18.06 12.96
N THR A 68 1.32 -17.73 11.67
CA THR A 68 1.50 -16.38 11.15
C THR A 68 0.47 -16.05 10.09
N CYS A 69 0.28 -14.77 9.83
CA CYS A 69 -0.66 -14.24 8.84
C CYS A 69 0.07 -13.65 7.62
N VAL A 70 -0.58 -13.75 6.46
CA VAL A 70 -0.26 -12.93 5.29
C VAL A 70 -1.06 -11.63 5.41
N CYS A 71 -0.35 -10.50 5.43
CA CYS A 71 -0.92 -9.22 5.80
C CYS A 71 -1.27 -8.34 4.60
N PRO A 72 -2.34 -7.53 4.72
CA PRO A 72 -2.58 -6.44 3.79
C PRO A 72 -1.39 -5.48 3.72
N GLY A 73 -1.18 -4.88 2.55
CA GLY A 73 -0.10 -3.92 2.36
C GLY A 73 -0.20 -2.75 3.35
N GLY A 74 0.91 -2.44 4.03
CA GLY A 74 0.95 -1.44 5.10
C GLY A 74 0.96 -2.03 6.51
N TYR A 75 0.80 -3.34 6.65
CA TYR A 75 0.77 -4.07 7.93
C TYR A 75 1.72 -5.26 7.91
N GLY A 76 2.25 -5.60 9.07
CA GLY A 76 3.21 -6.67 9.26
C GLY A 76 3.08 -7.33 10.64
N GLY A 77 4.12 -8.06 11.01
CA GLY A 77 4.12 -8.90 12.19
C GLY A 77 3.33 -10.20 12.01
N PRO A 78 3.36 -11.10 13.00
CA PRO A 78 2.75 -12.42 12.89
C PRO A 78 1.22 -12.37 12.75
N LEU A 79 0.58 -11.29 13.22
CA LEU A 79 -0.88 -11.14 13.26
C LEU A 79 -1.41 -9.95 12.46
N CYS A 80 -0.57 -9.25 11.69
CA CYS A 80 -0.95 -8.03 10.94
C CYS A 80 -1.33 -6.83 11.81
N LYS A 81 -0.83 -6.79 13.06
CA LYS A 81 -1.02 -5.69 14.02
C LYS A 81 0.10 -4.65 13.98
N ASP A 82 1.22 -4.99 13.37
CA ASP A 82 2.45 -4.22 13.48
C ASP A 82 2.72 -3.43 12.20
N GLN A 83 3.56 -2.40 12.33
CA GLN A 83 4.10 -1.69 11.18
C GLN A 83 5.18 -2.57 10.52
N PRO A 84 5.21 -2.67 9.18
CA PRO A 84 6.26 -3.40 8.47
C PRO A 84 7.66 -2.84 8.81
N THR A 85 8.65 -3.73 8.98
CA THR A 85 9.99 -3.40 9.51
C THR A 85 11.08 -3.34 8.43
N GLU A 86 10.72 -3.42 7.16
CA GLU A 86 11.67 -3.50 6.04
C GLU A 86 12.40 -2.17 5.78
N CYS A 87 11.94 -1.07 6.38
CA CYS A 87 12.49 0.26 6.19
C CYS A 87 12.80 0.94 7.53
N ASN A 88 14.07 1.25 7.76
CA ASN A 88 14.51 1.95 8.99
C ASN A 88 14.06 3.42 9.05
N GLU A 89 13.72 4.01 7.89
CA GLU A 89 13.17 5.37 7.80
C GLU A 89 11.65 5.42 7.98
N ALA A 90 10.99 4.27 8.19
CA ALA A 90 9.58 4.22 8.52
C ALA A 90 9.30 4.93 9.84
N LEU A 91 8.21 5.69 9.90
CA LEU A 91 7.84 6.46 11.07
C LEU A 91 6.41 6.12 11.51
N THR A 92 6.17 6.17 12.82
CA THR A 92 4.82 6.27 13.38
C THR A 92 4.67 7.64 14.03
N LYS A 93 3.74 8.47 13.53
CA LYS A 93 3.47 9.81 14.07
C LYS A 93 1.99 9.99 14.39
N THR A 94 1.71 10.83 15.39
CA THR A 94 0.35 11.32 15.67
C THR A 94 0.25 12.73 15.12
N ALA A 95 -0.74 12.98 14.26
CA ALA A 95 -0.93 14.29 13.65
C ALA A 95 -1.33 15.34 14.70
N THR A 96 -0.88 16.58 14.48
CA THR A 96 -1.25 17.75 15.29
C THR A 96 -2.07 18.74 14.47
N GLU A 97 -2.49 19.85 15.08
CA GLU A 97 -3.17 20.93 14.35
C GLU A 97 -2.20 21.74 13.46
N GLU A 98 -0.89 21.63 13.71
CA GLU A 98 0.15 22.29 12.93
C GLU A 98 0.64 21.41 11.78
N TRP A 99 1.02 22.05 10.68
CA TRP A 99 1.64 21.37 9.54
C TRP A 99 3.03 20.86 9.91
N GLU A 100 3.26 19.58 9.66
CA GLU A 100 4.55 18.93 9.89
C GLU A 100 5.04 18.27 8.60
N GLN A 101 6.29 18.56 8.22
CA GLN A 101 6.91 17.93 7.07
C GLN A 101 7.44 16.54 7.45
N ILE A 102 7.08 15.53 6.65
CA ILE A 102 7.60 14.18 6.75
C ILE A 102 8.42 13.90 5.50
N GLN A 103 9.68 13.51 5.68
CA GLN A 103 10.54 13.04 4.61
C GLN A 103 10.94 11.59 4.89
N VAL A 104 10.82 10.74 3.88
CA VAL A 104 11.18 9.33 3.92
C VAL A 104 11.96 9.01 2.65
N ASN A 105 13.19 8.51 2.80
CA ASN A 105 13.96 8.04 1.66
C ASN A 105 13.71 6.52 1.50
N ALA A 106 12.98 6.17 0.44
CA ALA A 106 12.70 4.78 0.10
C ALA A 106 13.53 4.38 -1.12
N TYR A 107 14.67 3.73 -0.89
CA TYR A 107 15.54 3.23 -1.95
C TYR A 107 15.75 1.72 -1.79
N ASN A 108 15.70 1.00 -2.91
CA ASN A 108 15.95 -0.44 -2.91
C ASN A 108 17.43 -0.72 -2.63
N GLN A 109 17.75 -1.01 -1.37
CA GLN A 109 19.11 -1.30 -0.90
C GLN A 109 19.66 -2.64 -1.40
N VAL A 110 18.76 -3.57 -1.75
CA VAL A 110 19.11 -4.95 -2.11
C VAL A 110 19.39 -5.09 -3.61
N GLY A 111 18.91 -4.15 -4.43
CA GLY A 111 19.10 -4.15 -5.88
C GLY A 111 18.25 -5.20 -6.62
N ASP A 112 17.28 -5.80 -5.94
CA ASP A 112 16.34 -6.75 -6.55
C ASP A 112 15.44 -6.02 -7.55
N ARG A 113 15.54 -6.38 -8.83
CA ARG A 113 14.76 -5.76 -9.91
C ARG A 113 13.34 -6.32 -10.02
N TYR A 114 13.05 -7.42 -9.33
CA TYR A 114 11.76 -8.12 -9.42
C TYR A 114 10.80 -7.69 -8.31
N ASN A 115 11.31 -7.19 -7.20
CA ASN A 115 10.51 -6.76 -6.05
C ASN A 115 10.63 -5.25 -5.81
N TYR A 116 9.49 -4.64 -5.54
CA TYR A 116 9.44 -3.26 -5.09
C TYR A 116 9.83 -3.19 -3.61
N PHE A 117 10.80 -2.33 -3.30
CA PHE A 117 11.05 -1.92 -1.92
C PHE A 117 9.91 -1.02 -1.44
N LYS A 118 9.37 -1.29 -0.25
CA LYS A 118 8.28 -0.52 0.35
C LYS A 118 8.74 0.03 1.69
N CYS A 119 8.57 1.34 1.87
CA CYS A 119 8.72 1.98 3.17
C CYS A 119 7.34 2.44 3.62
N VAL A 120 6.89 1.97 4.79
CA VAL A 120 5.53 2.21 5.27
C VAL A 120 5.59 3.07 6.51
N SER A 121 5.02 4.27 6.46
CA SER A 121 4.84 5.14 7.62
C SER A 121 3.37 5.15 8.06
N TRP A 122 3.12 5.18 9.37
CA TRP A 122 1.79 5.32 9.95
C TRP A 122 1.60 6.72 10.52
N ILE A 123 0.56 7.41 10.05
CA ILE A 123 0.14 8.70 10.59
C ILE A 123 -1.23 8.48 11.24
N LYS A 124 -1.35 8.80 12.52
CA LYS A 124 -2.55 8.56 13.32
C LYS A 124 -3.23 9.88 13.65
N ALA A 125 -4.56 9.90 13.50
CA ALA A 125 -5.37 11.04 13.93
C ALA A 125 -5.63 10.95 15.44
N PRO A 126 -5.65 12.08 16.16
CA PRO A 126 -6.31 12.16 17.46
C PRO A 126 -7.79 11.78 17.35
N GLU A 127 -8.39 11.35 18.46
CA GLU A 127 -9.80 10.94 18.49
C GLU A 127 -10.73 12.05 17.97
N GLY A 128 -11.64 11.69 17.05
CA GLY A 128 -12.60 12.62 16.45
C GLY A 128 -12.02 13.64 15.46
N LYS A 129 -10.73 13.55 15.12
CA LYS A 129 -10.06 14.42 14.14
C LYS A 129 -9.79 13.68 12.84
N LYS A 130 -9.55 14.45 11.78
CA LYS A 130 -9.13 13.97 10.45
C LYS A 130 -7.73 14.46 10.14
N ILE A 131 -6.98 13.71 9.35
CA ILE A 131 -5.63 14.12 8.93
C ILE A 131 -5.74 14.86 7.61
N GLN A 132 -5.06 15.99 7.48
CA GLN A 132 -4.85 16.64 6.18
C GLN A 132 -3.44 16.29 5.69
N VAL A 133 -3.32 15.90 4.43
CA VAL A 133 -2.03 15.53 3.83
C VAL A 133 -1.84 16.27 2.51
N GLU A 134 -0.60 16.66 2.27
CA GLU A 134 -0.13 17.17 1.00
C GLU A 134 1.17 16.44 0.63
N ILE A 135 1.25 15.95 -0.60
CA ILE A 135 2.48 15.40 -1.15
C ILE A 135 3.27 16.56 -1.73
N ALA A 136 4.21 17.09 -0.95
CA ALA A 136 5.00 18.26 -1.33
C ALA A 136 5.94 17.98 -2.51
N ASP A 137 6.67 16.87 -2.48
CA ASP A 137 7.55 16.44 -3.57
C ASP A 137 7.68 14.92 -3.62
N ILE A 138 7.94 14.40 -4.81
CA ILE A 138 8.41 13.03 -5.03
C ILE A 138 9.61 13.13 -5.96
N THR A 139 10.81 13.01 -5.39
CA THR A 139 12.06 13.04 -6.15
C THR A 139 12.31 11.70 -6.83
N SER A 140 11.46 11.37 -7.81
CA SER A 140 11.62 10.22 -8.69
C SER A 140 11.39 10.66 -10.12
N TYR A 141 12.34 10.42 -11.01
CA TYR A 141 12.23 10.78 -12.44
C TYR A 141 11.27 9.84 -13.21
N ALA A 142 10.20 9.38 -12.56
CA ALA A 142 9.38 8.25 -12.96
C ALA A 142 7.89 8.60 -13.00
N ASP A 143 7.55 9.75 -13.60
CA ASP A 143 6.17 10.11 -13.87
C ASP A 143 5.57 9.21 -14.97
N LYS A 144 5.03 8.07 -14.55
CA LYS A 144 4.36 7.09 -15.42
C LYS A 144 3.07 6.61 -14.78
N LEU A 145 2.09 6.27 -15.62
CA LEU A 145 0.90 5.53 -15.19
C LEU A 145 1.32 4.22 -14.52
N GLY A 146 0.60 3.82 -13.48
CA GLY A 146 0.90 2.63 -12.68
C GLY A 146 2.02 2.80 -11.65
N CYS A 147 2.64 4.00 -11.54
CA CYS A 147 3.77 4.27 -10.65
C CYS A 147 4.86 3.17 -10.75
N THR A 148 5.23 2.82 -11.99
CA THR A 148 5.96 1.57 -12.27
C THR A 148 7.40 1.55 -11.76
N ALA A 149 8.00 2.70 -11.46
CA ALA A 149 9.38 2.76 -10.93
C ALA A 149 9.41 3.18 -9.46
N ALA A 150 8.65 4.22 -9.10
CA ALA A 150 8.52 4.70 -7.74
C ALA A 150 7.19 5.47 -7.58
N GLY A 151 6.77 5.65 -6.33
CA GLY A 151 5.60 6.45 -5.99
C GLY A 151 5.23 6.28 -4.52
N ILE A 152 4.29 7.11 -4.08
CA ILE A 152 3.68 7.06 -2.75
C ILE A 152 2.27 6.50 -2.90
N GLU A 153 1.95 5.46 -2.15
CA GLU A 153 0.57 4.98 -1.99
C GLU A 153 -0.01 5.55 -0.70
N ILE A 154 -1.17 6.19 -0.79
CA ILE A 154 -1.87 6.74 0.36
C ILE A 154 -3.04 5.81 0.69
N LYS A 155 -2.97 5.16 1.85
CA LYS A 155 -3.92 4.11 2.24
C LYS A 155 -4.87 4.61 3.33
N ILE A 156 -6.11 4.85 2.93
CA ILE A 156 -7.11 5.62 3.72
C ILE A 156 -8.49 4.96 3.72
N GLN A 157 -8.62 3.84 3.02
CA GLN A 157 -9.87 3.12 2.84
C GLN A 157 -10.20 2.39 4.15
N GLU A 158 -11.47 2.29 4.51
CA GLU A 158 -11.87 1.48 5.67
C GLU A 158 -11.42 0.01 5.49
N ASP A 159 -11.62 -0.52 4.29
CA ASP A 159 -11.08 -1.83 3.90
C ASP A 159 -9.60 -1.73 3.53
N GLN A 160 -8.76 -1.99 4.53
CA GLN A 160 -7.32 -1.99 4.41
C GLN A 160 -6.76 -3.13 3.53
N ARG A 161 -7.59 -4.03 2.99
CA ARG A 161 -7.15 -5.02 2.00
C ARG A 161 -6.93 -4.41 0.62
N LEU A 162 -7.59 -3.29 0.33
CA LEU A 162 -7.57 -2.64 -0.99
C LEU A 162 -6.32 -1.77 -1.18
N THR A 163 -5.85 -1.68 -2.41
CA THR A 163 -4.79 -0.75 -2.80
C THR A 163 -5.32 0.68 -2.79
N GLY A 164 -4.52 1.63 -2.30
CA GLY A 164 -4.88 3.05 -2.29
C GLY A 164 -4.54 3.81 -3.57
N PRO A 165 -4.94 5.10 -3.66
CA PRO A 165 -4.44 6.00 -4.69
C PRO A 165 -2.92 6.13 -4.60
N ARG A 166 -2.28 6.17 -5.77
CA ARG A 166 -0.82 6.28 -5.91
C ARG A 166 -0.44 7.57 -6.62
N TYR A 167 0.68 8.13 -6.20
CA TYR A 167 1.20 9.39 -6.70
C TYR A 167 2.66 9.20 -7.11
N ALA A 168 3.04 9.73 -8.27
CA ALA A 168 4.42 9.74 -8.77
C ALA A 168 5.00 11.17 -8.86
N MET A 169 4.20 12.18 -8.50
CA MET A 169 4.54 13.59 -8.49
C MET A 169 3.84 14.27 -7.30
N SER A 170 4.24 15.50 -6.99
CA SER A 170 3.58 16.33 -6.00
C SER A 170 2.09 16.52 -6.28
N THR A 171 1.31 16.67 -5.21
CA THR A 171 -0.09 17.05 -5.30
C THR A 171 -0.20 18.56 -5.36
N GLN A 172 -0.99 19.10 -6.29
CA GLN A 172 -1.17 20.54 -6.44
C GLN A 172 -2.03 21.17 -5.32
N VAL A 173 -2.77 20.34 -4.58
CA VAL A 173 -3.63 20.76 -3.46
C VAL A 173 -3.61 19.71 -2.34
N PRO A 174 -3.67 20.15 -1.07
CA PRO A 174 -3.90 19.26 0.06
C PRO A 174 -5.23 18.51 -0.06
N PHE A 175 -5.28 17.31 0.51
CA PHE A 175 -6.50 16.51 0.61
C PHE A 175 -6.67 15.93 2.02
N TYR A 176 -7.92 15.67 2.39
CA TYR A 176 -8.27 15.11 3.69
C TYR A 176 -8.26 13.59 3.67
N ILE A 177 -7.83 13.01 4.78
CA ILE A 177 -7.81 11.59 5.08
C ILE A 177 -8.72 11.38 6.30
N PHE A 178 -9.65 10.43 6.20
CA PHE A 178 -10.70 10.15 7.18
C PHE A 178 -10.16 9.49 8.45
#